data_AF-A0A523BY83-F1
#
_entry.id   AF-A0A523BY83-F1
#
_cell.length_a   1.000
_cell.length_b   1.000
_cell.length_c   1.000
_cell.angle_alpha   90.00
_cell.angle_beta   90.00
_cell.angle_gamma   90.00
#
_symmetry.space_group_name_H-M   'P 1'
#
loop_
_entity.id
_entity.type
_entity.pdbx_description
1 polymer ?
#
loop_
_entity_poly.entity_id
_entity_poly.type
_entity_poly.pdbx_seq_one_letter_code
_entity_poly.pdbx_strand_id
1 'polypeptide(L)'
;MGKKSNFDLLAGMLNGRLVLIQGNHDRISKSYCETRGVTLIKNSLKVEISDHMKLIFSHRPIVPLEDGWINLHGHIHNVLPPPEGSNRGLNHINMSVEVREYRPWRLGDILKTIKDHPTENDVSLR
;
A
#
# COMPACT_ATOMS: atom_id res chain seq x y z
N MET A 1 -17.15 -1.36 9.17
CA MET A 1 -16.08 -2.36 9.41
C MET A 1 -16.64 -3.75 9.12
N GLY A 2 -15.86 -4.64 8.48
CA GLY A 2 -16.31 -6.00 8.18
C GLY A 2 -16.57 -6.82 9.45
N LYS A 3 -17.45 -7.83 9.36
CA LYS A 3 -17.74 -8.73 10.48
C LYS A 3 -16.52 -9.61 10.79
N LYS A 4 -16.21 -9.84 12.06
CA LYS A 4 -15.11 -10.74 12.50
C LYS A 4 -15.22 -12.14 11.91
N SER A 5 -16.44 -12.68 11.82
CA SER A 5 -16.72 -13.97 11.18
C SER A 5 -16.24 -14.05 9.73
N ASN A 6 -16.33 -12.94 8.99
CA ASN A 6 -15.88 -12.89 7.60
C ASN A 6 -14.35 -12.90 7.53
N PHE A 7 -13.67 -12.23 8.47
CA PHE A 7 -12.21 -12.27 8.53
C PHE A 7 -11.72 -13.70 8.73
N ASP A 8 -12.30 -14.42 9.68
CA ASP A 8 -11.92 -15.81 10.00
C ASP A 8 -12.11 -16.73 8.80
N LEU A 9 -13.28 -16.63 8.15
CA LEU A 9 -13.59 -17.41 6.95
C LEU A 9 -12.61 -17.11 5.81
N LEU A 10 -12.42 -15.83 5.49
CA LEU A 10 -11.62 -15.41 4.34
C LEU A 10 -10.12 -15.67 4.55
N ALA A 11 -9.60 -15.43 5.76
CA ALA A 11 -8.20 -15.71 6.07
C ALA A 11 -7.86 -17.20 5.93
N GLY A 12 -8.80 -18.10 6.27
CA GLY A 12 -8.63 -19.53 6.07
C GLY A 12 -8.75 -20.02 4.62
N MET A 13 -9.38 -19.24 3.74
CA MET A 13 -9.58 -19.60 2.33
C MET A 13 -8.49 -19.07 1.40
N LEU A 14 -7.82 -17.99 1.78
CA LEU A 14 -6.80 -17.35 0.93
C LEU A 14 -5.47 -18.11 1.03
N ASN A 15 -4.93 -18.48 -0.13
CA ASN A 15 -3.61 -19.09 -0.22
C ASN A 15 -2.48 -18.06 -0.08
N GLY A 16 -1.33 -18.52 0.41
CA GLY A 16 -0.12 -17.71 0.51
C GLY A 16 0.04 -17.00 1.86
N ARG A 17 1.00 -16.07 1.93
CA ARG A 17 1.30 -15.32 3.15
C ARG A 17 0.44 -14.06 3.22
N LEU A 18 -0.36 -13.96 4.28
CA LEU A 18 -1.19 -12.79 4.54
C LEU A 18 -0.46 -11.82 5.47
N VAL A 19 -0.37 -10.57 5.05
CA VAL A 19 0.18 -9.46 5.85
C VAL A 19 -0.87 -8.37 5.92
N LEU A 20 -1.23 -7.96 7.14
CA LEU A 20 -2.15 -6.86 7.40
C LEU A 20 -1.38 -5.67 7.94
N ILE A 21 -1.41 -4.56 7.22
CA ILE A 21 -0.92 -3.27 7.72
C ILE A 21 -2.10 -2.57 8.40
N GLN A 22 -1.99 -2.35 9.69
CA GLN A 22 -3.09 -1.95 10.56
C GLN A 22 -3.62 -0.56 10.18
N GLY A 23 -4.90 -0.51 9.81
CA GLY A 23 -5.63 0.74 9.66
C GLY A 23 -6.14 1.29 10.98
N ASN A 24 -6.56 2.55 10.99
CA ASN A 24 -7.06 3.21 12.19
C ASN A 24 -8.39 2.63 12.69
N HIS A 25 -9.13 1.95 11.82
CA HIS A 25 -10.34 1.24 12.18
C HIS A 25 -10.06 -0.20 12.64
N ASP A 26 -8.87 -0.76 12.39
CA ASP A 26 -8.52 -2.14 12.71
C ASP A 26 -8.25 -2.32 14.20
N ARG A 27 -9.30 -2.62 14.95
CA ARG A 27 -9.24 -2.93 16.40
C ARG A 27 -8.94 -4.41 16.70
N ILE A 28 -8.38 -5.13 15.75
CA ILE A 28 -8.03 -6.55 15.89
C ILE A 28 -6.67 -6.66 16.59
N SER A 29 -6.55 -7.56 17.56
CA SER A 29 -5.29 -7.76 18.28
C SER A 29 -4.29 -8.54 17.43
N LYS A 30 -2.99 -8.31 17.66
CA LYS A 30 -1.90 -9.04 16.99
C LYS A 30 -2.06 -10.56 17.12
N SER A 31 -2.31 -11.05 18.33
CA SER A 31 -2.52 -12.48 18.61
C SER A 31 -3.71 -13.06 17.83
N TYR A 32 -4.79 -12.30 17.66
CA TYR A 32 -5.95 -12.74 16.87
C TYR A 32 -5.60 -12.94 15.39
N CYS A 33 -4.82 -12.03 14.79
CA CYS A 33 -4.35 -12.17 13.42
C CYS A 33 -3.38 -13.35 13.26
N GLU A 34 -2.40 -13.47 14.15
CA GLU A 34 -1.33 -14.48 14.02
C GLU A 34 -1.84 -15.91 14.17
N THR A 35 -2.81 -16.14 15.06
CA THR A 35 -3.49 -17.45 15.19
C THR A 35 -4.25 -17.89 13.93
N ARG A 36 -4.45 -16.97 12.97
CA ARG A 36 -5.11 -17.21 11.68
C ARG A 36 -4.13 -17.11 10.51
N GLY A 37 -2.83 -17.16 10.77
CA GLY A 37 -1.79 -17.08 9.74
C GLY A 37 -1.61 -15.68 9.13
N VAL A 38 -2.17 -14.62 9.74
CA VAL A 38 -2.03 -13.24 9.27
C VAL A 38 -0.99 -12.51 10.11
N THR A 39 0.07 -12.01 9.46
CA THR A 39 1.08 -11.18 10.12
C THR A 39 0.55 -9.74 10.25
N LEU A 40 0.42 -9.23 11.47
CA LEU A 40 -0.01 -7.84 11.71
C LEU A 40 1.20 -6.89 11.80
N ILE A 41 1.20 -5.84 10.98
CA ILE A 41 2.17 -4.74 10.99
C ILE A 41 1.44 -3.48 11.44
N LYS A 42 1.90 -2.84 12.53
CA LYS A 42 1.17 -1.71 13.13
C LYS A 42 1.24 -0.40 12.34
N ASN A 43 2.37 -0.14 11.68
CA ASN A 43 2.66 1.18 11.11
C ASN A 43 2.79 1.10 9.58
N SER A 44 3.96 0.69 9.11
CA SER A 44 4.28 0.58 7.70
C SER A 44 5.24 -0.58 7.47
N LEU A 45 5.23 -1.09 6.24
CA LEU A 45 6.17 -2.09 5.76
C LEU A 45 7.06 -1.43 4.71
N LYS A 46 8.36 -1.39 4.97
CA LYS A 46 9.36 -0.93 4.02
C LYS A 46 9.92 -2.12 3.25
N VAL A 47 10.01 -2.00 1.93
CA VAL A 47 10.55 -3.02 1.03
C VAL A 47 11.46 -2.34 0.02
N GLU A 48 12.70 -2.78 -0.05
CA GLU A 48 13.64 -2.39 -1.10
C GLU A 48 13.65 -3.50 -2.14
N ILE A 49 13.23 -3.18 -3.37
CA ILE A 49 13.18 -4.16 -4.47
C ILE A 49 14.53 -4.19 -5.21
N SER A 50 15.20 -3.05 -5.29
CA SER A 50 16.53 -2.87 -5.87
C SER A 50 17.13 -1.57 -5.33
N ASP A 51 18.41 -1.32 -5.62
CA ASP A 51 19.13 -0.09 -5.20
C ASP A 51 18.40 1.21 -5.60
N HIS A 52 17.59 1.16 -6.66
CA HIS A 52 16.86 2.31 -7.20
C HIS A 52 15.35 2.32 -6.87
N MET A 53 14.84 1.33 -6.12
CA MET A 53 13.40 1.22 -5.91
C MET A 53 13.03 0.82 -4.48
N LYS A 54 12.56 1.82 -3.73
CA LYS A 54 12.15 1.69 -2.33
C LYS A 54 10.65 1.92 -2.20
N LEU A 55 9.96 0.95 -1.62
CA LEU A 55 8.51 0.98 -1.43
C LEU A 55 8.16 1.03 0.06
N ILE A 56 7.23 1.90 0.42
CA ILE A 56 6.64 1.93 1.75
C ILE A 56 5.13 1.70 1.67
N PHE A 57 4.69 0.58 2.24
CA PHE A 57 3.27 0.26 2.37
C PHE A 57 2.75 0.80 3.70
N SER A 58 1.63 1.51 3.67
CA SER A 58 1.00 2.07 4.88
C SER A 58 -0.52 2.11 4.74
N HIS A 59 -1.25 2.19 5.85
CA HIS A 59 -2.69 2.41 5.74
C HIS A 59 -3.01 3.82 5.23
N ARG A 60 -2.43 4.85 5.89
CA ARG A 60 -2.60 6.26 5.53
C ARG A 60 -1.47 6.73 4.60
N PRO A 61 -1.72 7.73 3.73
CA PRO A 61 -0.64 8.43 3.04
C PRO A 61 0.37 8.99 4.05
N ILE A 62 1.67 8.82 3.79
CA ILE A 62 2.76 9.31 4.64
C ILE A 62 3.22 10.66 4.13
N VAL A 63 3.01 11.73 4.89
CA VAL A 63 3.41 13.09 4.50
C VAL A 63 4.16 13.74 5.68
N PRO A 64 5.40 14.23 5.50
CA PRO A 64 6.21 14.18 4.29
C PRO A 64 6.73 12.76 3.97
N LEU A 65 6.91 12.46 2.69
CA LEU A 65 7.54 11.22 2.22
C LEU A 65 9.04 11.46 2.00
N GLU A 66 9.87 10.50 2.42
CA GLU A 66 11.32 10.53 2.22
C GLU A 66 11.66 10.36 0.73
N ASP A 67 12.66 11.09 0.24
CA ASP A 67 13.07 11.06 -1.17
C ASP A 67 13.46 9.64 -1.63
N GLY A 68 13.09 9.31 -2.86
CA GLY A 68 13.31 7.97 -3.44
C GLY A 68 12.38 6.88 -2.93
N TRP A 69 11.51 7.15 -1.95
CA TRP A 69 10.46 6.23 -1.54
C TRP A 69 9.18 6.43 -2.35
N ILE A 70 8.51 5.33 -2.64
CA ILE A 70 7.17 5.30 -3.22
C ILE A 70 6.21 4.76 -2.17
N ASN A 71 5.20 5.56 -1.82
CA ASN A 71 4.21 5.19 -0.82
C ASN A 71 2.97 4.55 -1.45
N LEU A 72 2.80 3.25 -1.19
CA LEU A 72 1.59 2.51 -1.52
C LEU A 72 0.64 2.56 -0.32
N HIS A 73 -0.45 3.32 -0.44
CA HIS A 73 -1.35 3.58 0.69
C HIS A 73 -2.82 3.39 0.34
N GLY A 74 -3.68 3.24 1.36
CA GLY A 74 -5.13 3.26 1.18
C GLY A 74 -5.74 4.49 1.85
N HIS A 75 -6.79 4.25 2.64
CA HIS A 75 -7.47 5.20 3.53
C HIS A 75 -8.28 6.31 2.84
N ILE A 76 -7.89 6.75 1.65
CA ILE A 76 -8.49 7.92 0.98
C ILE A 76 -9.63 7.55 0.01
N HIS A 77 -10.03 6.27 -0.06
CA HIS A 77 -11.11 5.79 -0.93
C HIS A 77 -10.90 6.19 -2.39
N ASN A 78 -11.94 6.65 -3.09
CA ASN A 78 -11.87 7.15 -4.48
C ASN A 78 -11.64 8.67 -4.56
N VAL A 79 -11.21 9.31 -3.47
CA VAL A 79 -10.92 10.74 -3.48
C VAL A 79 -9.78 10.95 -4.48
N LEU A 80 -10.06 11.73 -5.53
CA LEU A 80 -9.08 12.12 -6.53
C LEU A 80 -7.85 12.70 -5.81
N PRO A 81 -6.63 12.43 -6.31
CA PRO A 81 -5.46 13.10 -5.78
C PRO A 81 -5.75 14.60 -5.77
N PRO A 82 -5.43 15.31 -4.68
CA PRO A 82 -5.74 16.73 -4.62
C PRO A 82 -4.98 17.44 -5.76
N PRO A 83 -5.53 18.54 -6.29
CA PRO A 83 -4.95 19.26 -7.44
C PRO A 83 -3.46 19.55 -7.25
N GLU A 84 -2.75 19.75 -8.36
CA GLU A 84 -1.30 20.05 -8.40
C GLU A 84 -0.91 21.05 -7.30
N GLY A 85 0.14 20.73 -6.53
CA GLY A 85 0.55 21.48 -5.34
C GLY A 85 0.08 20.90 -4.00
N SER A 86 -0.61 19.75 -4.00
CA SER A 86 -0.88 19.01 -2.77
C SER A 86 0.34 18.20 -2.31
N ASN A 87 0.55 18.08 -1.00
CA ASN A 87 1.70 17.35 -0.41
C ASN A 87 1.77 15.84 -0.73
N ARG A 88 0.94 15.34 -1.67
CA ARG A 88 0.91 13.96 -2.15
C ARG A 88 1.37 13.97 -3.60
N GLY A 89 2.68 14.10 -3.81
CA GLY A 89 3.28 14.06 -5.15
C GLY A 89 3.11 12.71 -5.85
N LEU A 90 3.70 12.58 -7.05
CA LEU A 90 3.62 11.38 -7.91
C LEU A 90 4.06 10.07 -7.24
N ASN A 91 4.80 10.16 -6.13
CA ASN A 91 5.28 9.02 -5.35
C ASN A 91 4.22 8.43 -4.40
N HIS A 92 2.99 8.93 -4.41
CA HIS A 92 1.86 8.38 -3.64
C HIS A 92 0.89 7.64 -4.55
N ILE A 93 0.78 6.33 -4.35
CA ILE A 93 -0.11 5.46 -5.12
C ILE A 93 -1.25 5.00 -4.22
N ASN A 94 -2.47 5.37 -4.59
CA ASN A 94 -3.69 4.99 -3.90
C ASN A 94 -4.12 3.56 -4.27
N MET A 95 -4.14 2.69 -3.27
CA MET A 95 -4.43 1.27 -3.34
C MET A 95 -5.82 0.93 -2.82
N SER A 96 -6.65 1.93 -2.52
CA SER A 96 -8.05 1.73 -2.09
C SER A 96 -8.81 0.85 -3.08
N VAL A 97 -9.59 -0.09 -2.57
CA VAL A 97 -10.32 -1.05 -3.40
C VAL A 97 -11.32 -0.37 -4.34
N GLU A 98 -11.84 0.80 -3.94
CA GLU A 98 -12.79 1.61 -4.69
C GLU A 98 -12.19 2.19 -5.98
N VAL A 99 -10.87 2.38 -6.05
CA VAL A 99 -10.20 2.88 -7.27
C VAL A 99 -9.90 1.79 -8.28
N ARG A 100 -10.18 0.52 -7.94
CA ARG A 100 -9.88 -0.65 -8.78
C ARG A 100 -11.00 -1.68 -8.77
N GLU A 101 -12.25 -1.22 -8.76
CA GLU A 101 -13.43 -2.09 -8.89
C GLU A 101 -13.43 -3.28 -7.92
N TYR A 102 -12.93 -3.08 -6.70
CA TYR A 102 -12.81 -4.11 -5.67
C TYR A 102 -11.93 -5.30 -6.04
N ARG A 103 -10.92 -5.08 -6.88
CA ARG A 103 -9.91 -6.07 -7.26
C ARG A 103 -8.56 -5.78 -6.62
N PRO A 104 -7.78 -6.83 -6.26
CA PRO A 104 -6.45 -6.63 -5.71
C PRO A 104 -5.50 -6.03 -6.75
N TRP A 105 -4.53 -5.26 -6.25
CA TRP A 105 -3.41 -4.81 -7.04
C TRP A 105 -2.35 -5.91 -7.15
N ARG A 106 -1.86 -6.14 -8.37
CA ARG A 106 -0.65 -6.94 -8.56
C ARG A 106 0.55 -6.00 -8.47
N LEU A 107 1.48 -6.31 -7.56
CA LEU A 107 2.67 -5.49 -7.38
C LEU A 107 3.44 -5.34 -8.70
N GLY A 108 3.62 -6.41 -9.47
CA GLY A 108 4.31 -6.36 -10.76
C GLY A 108 3.72 -5.38 -11.78
N ASP A 109 2.40 -5.17 -11.78
CA ASP A 109 1.77 -4.19 -12.68
C ASP A 109 2.13 -2.76 -12.26
N ILE A 110 2.12 -2.48 -10.96
CA ILE A 110 2.50 -1.18 -10.39
C ILE A 110 3.96 -0.86 -10.73
N LEU A 111 4.85 -1.84 -10.56
CA LEU A 111 6.28 -1.64 -10.82
C LEU A 111 6.58 -1.35 -12.29
N LYS A 112 5.81 -1.94 -13.23
CA LYS A 112 5.94 -1.65 -14.66
C LYS A 112 5.57 -0.19 -14.95
N THR A 113 4.42 0.26 -14.45
CA THR A 113 3.98 1.66 -14.64
C THR A 113 4.98 2.67 -14.10
N ILE A 114 5.62 2.39 -12.98
CA ILE A 114 6.66 3.27 -12.42
C ILE A 114 7.92 3.28 -13.30
N LYS A 115 8.34 2.13 -13.84
CA LYS A 115 9.52 2.06 -14.72
C LYS A 115 9.31 2.76 -16.07
N ASP A 116 8.10 2.72 -16.59
CA ASP A 116 7.75 3.31 -17.89
C ASP A 116 7.59 4.85 -17.83
N HIS A 117 7.54 5.42 -16.61
CA HIS A 117 7.53 6.85 -16.34
C HIS A 117 8.75 7.24 -15.48
N PRO A 118 9.97 7.26 -16.04
CA PRO A 118 11.13 7.80 -15.33
C PRO A 118 10.85 9.25 -14.95
N THR A 119 11.12 9.61 -13.69
CA THR A 119 11.06 10.99 -13.24
C THR A 119 12.12 11.82 -13.97
N GLU A 120 11.88 13.14 -14.15
CA GLU A 120 12.72 14.05 -14.95
C GLU A 120 14.23 14.02 -14.62
N ASN A 121 14.62 13.49 -13.45
CA ASN A 121 16.01 13.31 -13.06
C ASN A 121 16.78 12.27 -13.90
N ASP A 122 16.11 11.33 -14.56
CA ASP A 122 16.76 10.34 -15.44
C ASP A 122 17.13 10.91 -16.82
N VAL A 123 16.62 12.09 -17.18
CA VAL A 123 16.89 12.73 -18.48
C VAL A 123 18.17 13.58 -18.44
N SER A 124 18.68 13.93 -17.25
CA SER A 124 19.84 14.81 -17.09
C SER A 124 21.21 14.11 -17.12
N LEU A 125 21.26 12.81 -17.40
CA LEU A 125 22.49 12.01 -17.45
C LEU A 125 22.80 11.40 -18.83
N ARG A 126 22.22 11.95 -19.91
CA ARG A 126 22.59 11.59 -21.30
C ARG A 126 23.25 12.74 -22.03
#